data_AF-A0A328SUY2-F1
#
_entry.id   AF-A0A328SUY2-F1
#
_cell.length_a   1.000
_cell.length_b   1.000
_cell.length_c   1.000
_cell.angle_alpha   90.00
_cell.angle_beta   90.00
_cell.angle_gamma   90.00
#
_symmetry.space_group_name_H-M   'P 1'
#
loop_
_entity.id
_entity.type
_entity.pdbx_description
1 polymer ?
#
loop_
_entity_poly.entity_id
_entity_poly.type
_entity_poly.pdbx_seq_one_letter_code
_entity_poly.pdbx_strand_id
1 'polypeptide(L)'
;YSTDSVVQLTWAFILEQVCNLEIHAKSVKDGDWTESEIFCYWLKPITELAGKTLGIIGYGNIGRKVAQIAKGFGMNVIVNTMHPEKYDDDGI
;
A
#
# COMPACT_ATOMS: atom_id res chain seq x y z
N TYR A 1 15.56 6.53 15.85
CA TYR A 1 15.29 5.50 14.82
C TYR A 1 14.08 5.96 14.01
N SER A 2 14.15 5.93 12.68
CA SER A 2 13.20 6.61 11.77
C SER A 2 11.99 5.75 11.41
N THR A 3 11.31 5.21 12.43
CA THR A 3 10.18 4.27 12.24
C THR A 3 9.13 4.81 11.28
N ASP A 4 8.70 6.06 11.47
CA ASP A 4 7.64 6.67 10.62
C ASP A 4 8.09 6.87 9.17
N SER A 5 9.34 7.27 8.94
CA SER A 5 9.89 7.41 7.59
C SER A 5 9.93 6.07 6.84
N VAL A 6 10.29 4.98 7.53
CA VAL A 6 10.29 3.65 6.92
C VAL A 6 8.86 3.19 6.61
N VAL A 7 7.92 3.38 7.55
CA VAL A 7 6.50 3.07 7.33
C VAL A 7 5.96 3.82 6.12
N GLN A 8 6.23 5.13 6.02
CA GLN A 8 5.83 5.96 4.88
C GLN A 8 6.41 5.42 3.57
N LEU A 9 7.70 5.08 3.55
CA LEU A 9 8.37 4.56 2.35
C LEU A 9 7.81 3.20 1.92
N THR A 10 7.52 2.31 2.87
CA THR A 10 6.85 1.03 2.59
C THR A 10 5.50 1.24 1.89
N TRP A 11 4.69 2.17 2.38
CA TRP A 11 3.41 2.49 1.75
C TRP A 11 3.55 3.16 0.39
N ALA A 12 4.55 4.02 0.20
CA ALA A 12 4.84 4.58 -1.11
C ALA A 12 5.09 3.49 -2.15
N PHE A 13 5.86 2.46 -1.81
CA PHE A 13 6.10 1.32 -2.71
C PHE A 13 4.86 0.48 -2.97
N ILE A 14 4.06 0.19 -1.93
CA ILE A 14 2.81 -0.57 -2.10
C ILE A 14 1.86 0.19 -3.03
N LEU A 15 1.68 1.50 -2.80
CA LEU A 15 0.79 2.35 -3.59
C LEU A 15 1.27 2.50 -5.04
N GLU A 16 2.57 2.63 -5.27
CA GLU A 16 3.10 2.65 -6.63
C GLU A 16 2.77 1.37 -7.39
N GLN A 17 2.88 0.19 -6.75
CA GLN A 17 2.57 -1.08 -7.41
C GLN A 17 1.09 -1.23 -7.75
N VAL A 18 0.18 -0.70 -6.93
CA VAL A 18 -1.26 -0.86 -7.17
C VAL A 18 -1.85 0.23 -8.06
N CYS A 19 -1.28 1.44 -8.05
CA CYS A 19 -1.77 2.56 -8.83
C CYS A 19 -0.98 2.79 -10.13
N ASN A 20 0.25 2.26 -10.22
CA ASN A 20 1.18 2.50 -11.33
C ASN A 20 1.30 4.00 -11.62
N LEU A 21 1.57 4.83 -10.60
CA LEU A 21 1.45 6.28 -10.75
C LEU A 21 2.48 6.82 -11.74
N GLU A 22 3.70 6.27 -11.77
CA GLU A 22 4.76 6.75 -12.65
C GLU A 22 4.35 6.70 -14.12
N ILE A 23 3.81 5.57 -14.57
CA ILE A 23 3.46 5.39 -15.99
C ILE A 23 2.30 6.30 -16.40
N HIS A 24 1.31 6.48 -15.51
CA HIS A 24 0.16 7.35 -15.77
C HIS A 24 0.62 8.82 -15.77
N ALA A 25 1.45 9.22 -14.80
CA ALA A 25 2.01 10.57 -14.73
C ALA A 25 2.84 10.91 -15.98
N LYS A 26 3.64 9.94 -16.47
CA LYS A 26 4.40 10.11 -17.72
C LYS A 26 3.47 10.27 -18.92
N SER A 27 2.47 9.40 -19.07
CA SER A 27 1.50 9.44 -20.17
C SER A 27 0.74 10.76 -20.23
N VAL A 28 0.29 11.27 -19.08
CA VAL A 28 -0.36 12.58 -18.99
C VAL A 28 0.59 13.70 -19.40
N LYS A 29 1.86 13.63 -18.98
CA LYS A 29 2.88 14.62 -19.37
C LYS A 29 3.21 14.58 -20.86
N ASP A 30 3.11 13.41 -21.49
CA ASP A 30 3.37 13.20 -22.91
C ASP A 30 2.19 13.65 -23.80
N GLY A 31 1.03 14.00 -23.22
CA GLY A 31 -0.14 14.56 -23.91
C GLY A 31 -1.31 13.59 -24.08
N ASP A 32 -1.13 12.33 -23.68
CA ASP A 32 -2.10 11.25 -23.95
C ASP A 32 -3.50 11.51 -23.35
N TRP A 33 -3.60 12.26 -22.24
CA TRP A 33 -4.92 12.64 -21.69
C TRP A 33 -5.64 13.62 -22.59
N THR A 34 -4.95 14.66 -23.07
CA THR A 34 -5.59 15.68 -23.92
C THR A 34 -6.04 15.12 -25.26
N GLU A 35 -5.41 14.05 -25.73
CA GLU A 35 -5.79 13.35 -26.96
C GLU A 35 -6.85 12.26 -26.73
N SER A 36 -7.15 11.92 -25.47
CA SER A 36 -8.12 10.89 -25.14
C SER A 36 -9.53 11.29 -25.55
N GLU A 37 -10.24 10.40 -26.24
CA GLU A 37 -11.64 10.59 -26.64
C GLU A 37 -12.63 10.47 -25.47
N ILE A 38 -12.16 10.02 -24.31
CA ILE A 38 -12.97 9.77 -23.11
C ILE A 38 -12.44 10.54 -21.91
N PHE A 39 -13.32 10.82 -20.95
CA PHE A 39 -13.00 11.64 -19.77
C PHE A 39 -11.82 11.09 -18.94
N CYS A 40 -11.73 9.78 -18.79
CA CYS A 40 -10.69 9.11 -17.99
C CYS A 40 -10.18 7.87 -18.71
N TYR A 41 -8.88 7.62 -18.62
CA TYR A 41 -8.23 6.41 -19.13
C TYR A 41 -7.16 5.93 -18.15
N TRP A 42 -6.74 4.68 -18.32
CA TRP A 42 -5.64 4.09 -17.58
C TRP A 42 -4.81 3.20 -18.52
N LEU A 43 -3.48 3.28 -18.39
CA LEU A 43 -2.55 2.43 -19.13
C LEU A 43 -2.43 1.03 -18.52
N LYS A 44 -2.66 0.94 -17.20
CA LYS A 44 -2.73 -0.34 -16.47
C LYS A 44 -3.87 -0.28 -15.45
N PRO A 45 -4.47 -1.44 -15.11
CA PRO A 45 -5.51 -1.49 -14.09
C PRO A 45 -5.02 -0.92 -12.76
N ILE A 46 -5.83 -0.06 -12.15
CA ILE A 46 -5.65 0.37 -10.77
C ILE A 46 -6.29 -0.67 -9.86
N THR A 47 -5.54 -1.09 -8.85
CA THR A 47 -5.95 -2.16 -7.95
C THR A 47 -6.43 -1.60 -6.62
N GLU A 48 -7.70 -1.84 -6.27
CA GLU A 48 -8.24 -1.46 -4.96
C GLU A 48 -7.63 -2.33 -3.85
N LEU A 49 -7.22 -1.70 -2.74
CA LEU A 49 -6.64 -2.40 -1.60
C LEU A 49 -7.69 -2.97 -0.64
N ALA A 50 -8.88 -2.38 -0.57
CA ALA A 50 -9.96 -2.83 0.32
C ALA A 50 -10.29 -4.32 0.09
N GLY A 51 -10.44 -5.08 1.18
CA GLY A 51 -10.71 -6.51 1.16
C GLY A 51 -9.51 -7.40 0.78
N LYS A 52 -8.37 -6.85 0.36
CA LYS A 52 -7.15 -7.63 0.12
C LYS A 52 -6.43 -7.97 1.41
N THR A 53 -5.57 -8.98 1.36
CA THR A 53 -4.76 -9.40 2.50
C THR A 53 -3.32 -8.90 2.37
N LEU A 54 -2.86 -8.15 3.37
CA LEU A 54 -1.45 -7.78 3.54
C LEU A 54 -0.77 -8.74 4.52
N GLY A 55 0.26 -9.45 4.07
CA GLY A 55 1.11 -10.27 4.92
C GLY A 55 2.33 -9.50 5.44
N ILE A 56 2.53 -9.52 6.76
CA ILE A 56 3.64 -8.82 7.42
C ILE A 56 4.55 -9.86 8.10
N ILE A 57 5.82 -9.90 7.70
CA ILE A 57 6.84 -10.74 8.33
C ILE A 57 7.70 -9.87 9.25
N GLY A 58 7.58 -10.09 10.55
CA GLY A 58 8.20 -9.29 11.61
C GLY A 58 7.27 -8.20 12.14
N TYR A 59 6.77 -8.39 13.36
CA TYR A 59 5.72 -7.53 13.95
C TYR A 59 6.24 -6.57 15.03
N GLY A 60 7.38 -5.93 14.75
CA GLY A 60 7.96 -4.91 15.61
C GLY A 60 7.27 -3.54 15.46
N ASN A 61 7.94 -2.46 15.88
CA ASN A 61 7.39 -1.11 15.82
C ASN A 61 6.98 -0.65 14.40
N ILE A 62 7.73 -1.04 13.37
CA ILE A 62 7.42 -0.71 11.96
C ILE A 62 6.23 -1.56 11.49
N GLY A 63 6.29 -2.88 11.67
CA GLY A 63 5.24 -3.82 11.22
C GLY A 63 3.86 -3.48 11.81
N ARG A 64 3.80 -3.13 13.10
CA ARG A 64 2.56 -2.69 13.76
C ARG A 64 1.97 -1.42 13.14
N LYS A 65 2.80 -0.41 12.86
CA LYS A 65 2.34 0.82 12.20
C LYS A 65 1.89 0.59 10.75
N VAL A 66 2.58 -0.30 10.02
CA VAL A 66 2.14 -0.72 8.69
C VAL A 66 0.79 -1.42 8.76
N ALA A 67 0.59 -2.34 9.71
CA ALA A 67 -0.69 -3.03 9.93
C ALA A 67 -1.83 -2.05 10.26
N GLN A 68 -1.56 -1.04 11.09
CA GLN A 68 -2.55 -0.02 11.44
C GLN A 68 -3.03 0.76 10.20
N ILE A 69 -2.12 1.17 9.33
CA ILE A 69 -2.48 1.86 8.08
C ILE A 69 -3.23 0.91 7.13
N ALA A 70 -2.83 -0.37 7.07
CA ALA A 70 -3.52 -1.37 6.24
C ALA A 70 -4.98 -1.55 6.67
N LYS A 71 -5.26 -1.57 7.98
CA LYS A 71 -6.62 -1.56 8.52
C LYS A 71 -7.39 -0.30 8.08
N GLY A 72 -6.72 0.86 8.02
CA GLY A 72 -7.29 2.11 7.49
C GLY A 72 -7.67 2.05 6.00
N PHE A 73 -6.95 1.25 5.20
CA PHE A 73 -7.29 0.96 3.81
C PHE A 73 -8.36 -0.14 3.66
N GLY A 74 -8.91 -0.67 4.76
CA GLY A 74 -9.88 -1.77 4.73
C GLY A 74 -9.28 -3.12 4.33
N MET A 75 -7.97 -3.30 4.52
CA MET A 75 -7.28 -4.55 4.23
C MET A 75 -7.41 -5.55 5.39
N ASN A 76 -7.40 -6.83 5.05
CA ASN A 76 -7.11 -7.90 6.01
C ASN A 76 -5.61 -7.92 6.28
N VAL A 77 -5.20 -8.14 7.53
CA VAL A 77 -3.78 -8.22 7.90
C VAL A 77 -3.51 -9.59 8.47
N ILE A 78 -2.47 -10.25 7.98
CA ILE A 78 -1.91 -11.46 8.58
C ILE A 78 -0.46 -11.23 8.93
N VAL A 79 -0.01 -11.80 10.05
CA VAL A 79 1.31 -11.54 10.61
C VAL A 79 2.04 -12.84 10.86
N ASN A 80 3.35 -12.84 10.60
CA ASN A 80 4.27 -13.87 11.06
C ASN A 80 5.39 -13.22 11.89
N THR A 81 5.57 -13.64 13.13
CA THR A 81 6.58 -13.10 14.06
C THR A 81 7.13 -14.19 14.98
N MET A 82 8.37 -14.02 15.43
CA MET A 82 9.06 -15.01 16.28
C MET A 82 8.49 -15.08 17.71
N HIS A 83 7.90 -13.98 18.18
CA HIS A 83 7.35 -13.83 19.54
C HIS A 83 5.90 -13.35 19.49
N PRO A 84 4.95 -14.22 19.10
CA PRO A 84 3.53 -13.85 18.98
C PRO A 84 2.92 -13.40 20.31
N GLU A 85 3.34 -14.00 21.42
CA GLU A 85 2.82 -13.75 22.78
C GLU A 85 2.95 -12.29 23.24
N LYS A 86 3.81 -11.50 22.58
CA LYS A 86 4.00 -10.08 22.88
C LYS A 86 2.94 -9.18 22.24
N TYR A 87 2.11 -9.72 21.36
CA TYR A 87 1.24 -8.95 20.48
C TYR A 87 -0.20 -9.48 20.42
N ASP A 88 -0.56 -10.42 21.30
CA ASP A 88 -1.90 -11.01 21.35
C ASP A 88 -3.01 -9.95 21.56
N ASP A 89 -2.70 -8.85 22.26
CA ASP A 89 -3.63 -7.76 22.52
C ASP A 89 -4.00 -6.93 21.27
N ASP A 90 -3.21 -7.00 20.18
CA ASP A 90 -3.41 -6.19 18.98
C ASP A 90 -4.55 -6.71 18.07
N GLY A 91 -5.11 -7.88 18.38
CA GLY A 91 -6.27 -8.48 17.72
C GLY A 91 -6.04 -8.72 16.22
N ILE A 92 -4.85 -9.21 15.85
CA ILE A 92 -4.42 -9.57 14.49
C ILE A 92 -3.99 -11.03 14.46
#